data_AF-A0A432S8R7-F1
#
_entry.id   AF-A0A432S8R7-F1
#
_cell.length_a   1.000
_cell.length_b   1.000
_cell.length_c   1.000
_cell.angle_alpha   90.00
_cell.angle_beta   90.00
_cell.angle_gamma   90.00
#
_symmetry.space_group_name_H-M   'P 1'
#
loop_
_entity.id
_entity.type
_entity.pdbx_description
1 polymer ?
#
loop_
_entity_poly.entity_id
_entity_poly.type
_entity_poly.pdbx_seq_one_letter_code
_entity_poly.pdbx_strand_id
1 'polypeptide(L)'
;MLNKETIRIIMENIAKKLEELDELLAQHTIYISNVKRALNHKTEFQHKNCHECKFGQVLDKDILPLKDELPEDIREIINEIERLHCDFHNIISKVDTKRASEEDFKTLEKVDREIFLQLLSKILKLKRVVKK
;
A
#
# COMPACT_ATOMS: atom_id res chain seq x y z
N MET A 1 12.75 11.15 -24.37
CA MET A 1 13.29 11.45 -23.03
C MET A 1 12.82 12.84 -22.64
N LEU A 2 12.09 12.95 -21.53
CA LEU A 2 11.68 14.24 -20.98
C LEU A 2 12.89 15.08 -20.56
N ASN A 3 12.73 16.40 -20.55
CA ASN A 3 13.77 17.29 -20.05
C ASN A 3 13.79 17.26 -18.50
N LYS A 4 14.90 17.72 -17.91
CA LYS A 4 15.11 17.70 -16.45
C LYS A 4 14.04 18.48 -15.68
N GLU A 5 13.52 19.56 -16.26
CA GLU A 5 12.50 20.39 -15.64
C GLU A 5 11.14 19.67 -15.56
N THR A 6 10.77 18.95 -16.62
CA THR A 6 9.55 18.12 -16.61
C THR A 6 9.66 17.00 -15.57
N ILE A 7 10.82 16.33 -15.47
CA ILE A 7 11.04 15.28 -14.46
C ILE A 7 10.92 15.86 -13.04
N ARG A 8 11.48 17.05 -12.79
CA ARG A 8 11.37 17.76 -11.51
C ARG A 8 9.91 18.01 -11.13
N ILE A 9 9.10 18.52 -12.06
CA ILE A 9 7.67 18.78 -11.85
C ILE A 9 6.91 17.49 -11.52
N ILE A 10 7.21 16.39 -12.23
CA ILE A 10 6.62 15.07 -11.95
C ILE A 10 6.99 14.62 -10.53
N MET A 11 8.26 14.73 -10.14
CA MET A 11 8.72 14.36 -8.79
C MET A 11 8.04 15.18 -7.69
N GLU A 12 7.85 16.49 -7.90
CA GLU A 12 7.12 17.36 -6.96
C GLU A 12 5.65 16.97 -6.82
N ASN A 13 5.00 16.59 -7.92
CA ASN A 13 3.62 16.12 -7.90
C ASN A 13 3.50 14.79 -7.15
N ILE A 14 4.41 13.84 -7.39
CA ILE A 14 4.48 12.59 -6.65
C ILE A 14 4.71 12.87 -5.16
N ALA A 15 5.64 13.76 -4.81
CA ALA A 15 5.93 14.11 -3.42
C ALA A 15 4.68 14.61 -2.68
N LYS A 16 3.84 15.44 -3.31
CA LYS A 16 2.56 15.89 -2.75
C LYS A 16 1.60 14.73 -2.52
N LYS A 17 1.50 13.80 -3.49
CA LYS A 17 0.64 12.62 -3.39
C LYS A 17 1.10 11.63 -2.33
N LEU A 18 2.40 11.55 -2.07
CA LEU A 18 2.92 10.72 -0.97
C LEU A 18 2.51 11.24 0.41
N GLU A 19 2.24 12.55 0.58
CA GLU A 19 1.69 13.04 1.85
C GLU A 19 0.26 12.53 2.05
N GLU A 20 -0.56 12.51 0.99
CA GLU A 20 -1.88 11.89 1.01
C GLU A 20 -1.80 10.38 1.31
N LEU A 21 -0.84 9.67 0.71
CA LEU A 21 -0.68 8.23 0.94
C LEU A 21 -0.36 7.86 2.40
N ASP A 22 0.33 8.70 3.16
CA ASP A 22 0.61 8.41 4.59
C ASP A 22 -0.68 8.37 5.41
N GLU A 23 -1.59 9.31 5.18
CA GLU A 23 -2.89 9.33 5.84
C GLU A 23 -3.73 8.11 5.45
N LEU A 24 -3.66 7.72 4.17
CA LEU A 24 -4.36 6.55 3.66
C LEU A 24 -3.73 5.24 4.17
N LEU A 25 -2.43 5.21 4.46
CA LEU A 25 -1.77 4.06 5.06
C LEU A 25 -2.25 3.84 6.50
N ALA A 26 -2.53 4.90 7.26
CA ALA A 26 -3.12 4.77 8.61
C ALA A 26 -4.50 4.08 8.59
N GLN A 27 -5.26 4.21 7.49
CA GLN A 27 -6.53 3.49 7.32
C GLN A 27 -6.33 1.96 7.25
N HIS A 28 -5.14 1.49 6.85
CA HIS A 28 -4.83 0.06 6.82
C HIS A 28 -4.60 -0.51 8.21
N THR A 29 -4.08 0.27 9.16
CA THR A 29 -4.02 -0.13 10.58
C THR A 29 -5.42 -0.32 11.16
N ILE A 30 -6.36 0.56 10.80
CA ILE A 30 -7.77 0.43 11.18
C ILE A 30 -8.38 -0.82 10.52
N TYR A 31 -8.07 -1.07 9.25
CA TYR A 31 -8.53 -2.26 8.53
C TYR A 31 -8.07 -3.55 9.21
N ILE A 32 -6.78 -3.69 9.54
CA ILE A 32 -6.23 -4.85 10.27
C ILE A 32 -6.95 -5.03 11.61
N SER A 33 -7.17 -3.93 12.35
CA SER A 33 -7.87 -3.97 13.63
C SER A 33 -9.30 -4.48 13.49
N ASN A 34 -10.00 -4.08 12.43
CA ASN A 34 -11.36 -4.56 12.15
C ASN A 34 -11.39 -6.03 11.72
N VAL A 35 -10.42 -6.49 10.91
CA VAL A 35 -10.29 -7.92 10.55
C VAL A 35 -10.00 -8.74 11.81
N LYS A 36 -9.09 -8.29 12.66
CA LYS A 36 -8.78 -8.94 13.95
C LYS A 36 -10.01 -9.05 14.85
N ARG A 37 -10.80 -7.98 14.93
CA ARG A 37 -12.08 -8.00 15.66
C ARG A 37 -13.04 -9.02 15.06
N ALA A 38 -13.17 -9.06 13.75
CA ALA A 38 -14.05 -10.01 13.06
C ALA A 38 -13.64 -11.47 13.31
N LEU A 39 -12.33 -11.76 13.26
CA LEU A 39 -11.78 -13.07 13.62
C LEU A 39 -12.15 -13.48 15.05
N ASN A 40 -11.93 -12.58 16.03
CA ASN A 40 -12.22 -12.86 17.43
C ASN A 40 -13.70 -13.16 17.69
N HIS A 41 -14.61 -12.50 16.96
CA HIS A 41 -16.04 -12.67 17.13
C HIS A 41 -16.69 -13.64 16.14
N LYS A 42 -15.91 -14.23 15.24
CA LYS A 42 -16.37 -15.13 14.18
C LYS A 42 -17.47 -14.51 13.29
N THR A 43 -17.33 -13.21 13.01
CA THR A 43 -18.29 -12.45 12.20
C THR A 43 -17.76 -12.26 10.79
N GLU A 44 -18.67 -12.21 9.81
CA GLU A 44 -18.33 -11.90 8.44
C GLU A 44 -17.68 -10.51 8.31
N PHE A 45 -16.62 -10.44 7.51
CA PHE A 45 -15.92 -9.21 7.20
C PHE A 45 -15.82 -9.03 5.69
N GLN A 46 -16.28 -7.89 5.19
CA GLN A 46 -16.19 -7.56 3.78
C GLN A 46 -14.81 -6.98 3.46
N HIS A 47 -13.98 -7.78 2.79
CA HIS A 47 -12.69 -7.33 2.28
C HIS A 47 -12.88 -6.36 1.11
N LYS A 48 -11.94 -5.42 0.98
CA LYS A 48 -11.77 -4.59 -0.22
C LYS A 48 -10.60 -5.12 -1.01
N ASN A 49 -10.68 -5.07 -2.34
CA ASN A 49 -9.50 -5.34 -3.15
C ASN A 49 -8.50 -4.17 -3.10
N CYS A 50 -7.28 -4.38 -3.56
CA CYS A 50 -6.23 -3.36 -3.55
C CYS A 50 -6.60 -2.12 -4.38
N HIS A 51 -7.32 -2.24 -5.50
CA HIS A 51 -7.68 -1.10 -6.36
C HIS A 51 -8.92 -0.32 -5.88
N GLU A 52 -9.70 -0.90 -4.96
CA GLU A 52 -10.90 -0.29 -4.36
C GLU A 52 -10.61 0.55 -3.12
N CYS A 53 -9.46 0.31 -2.48
CA CYS A 53 -9.07 1.11 -1.33
C CYS A 53 -8.58 2.50 -1.79
N LYS A 54 -8.75 3.53 -0.96
CA LYS A 54 -8.36 4.91 -1.32
C LYS A 54 -6.87 5.00 -1.67
N PHE A 55 -6.01 4.23 -0.98
CA PHE A 55 -4.59 4.17 -1.27
C PHE A 55 -4.34 3.67 -2.71
N GLY A 56 -4.94 2.53 -3.07
CA GLY A 56 -4.85 1.98 -4.43
C GLY A 56 -5.39 2.94 -5.48
N GLN A 57 -6.50 3.61 -5.20
CA GLN A 57 -7.06 4.61 -6.13
C GLN A 57 -6.09 5.77 -6.41
N VAL A 58 -5.38 6.27 -5.39
CA VAL A 58 -4.36 7.31 -5.58
C VAL A 58 -3.15 6.74 -6.34
N LEU A 59 -2.70 5.54 -5.98
CA LEU A 59 -1.58 4.87 -6.65
C LEU A 59 -1.87 4.69 -8.16
N ASP A 60 -3.04 4.14 -8.49
CA ASP A 60 -3.46 3.83 -9.86
C ASP A 60 -3.67 5.08 -10.72
N LYS A 61 -4.21 6.15 -10.15
CA LYS A 61 -4.60 7.36 -10.91
C LYS A 61 -3.49 8.40 -10.99
N ASP A 62 -2.72 8.56 -9.92
CA ASP A 62 -1.83 9.71 -9.77
C ASP A 62 -0.35 9.35 -9.84
N ILE A 63 0.04 8.10 -9.55
CA ILE A 63 1.45 7.71 -9.44
C ILE A 63 1.86 6.74 -10.56
N LEU A 64 1.16 5.62 -10.72
CA LEU A 64 1.49 4.61 -11.72
C LEU A 64 1.53 5.15 -13.16
N PRO A 65 0.63 6.04 -13.60
CA PRO A 65 0.68 6.60 -14.96
C PRO A 65 1.93 7.44 -15.24
N LEU A 66 2.58 7.97 -14.19
CA LEU A 66 3.79 8.79 -14.28
C LEU A 66 5.06 7.96 -14.12
N LYS A 67 4.93 6.69 -13.72
CA LYS A 67 6.06 5.83 -13.35
C LYS A 67 7.08 5.70 -14.46
N ASP A 68 6.66 5.42 -15.68
CA ASP A 68 7.58 5.06 -16.76
C ASP A 68 8.44 6.24 -17.26
N GLU A 69 8.07 7.47 -16.88
CA GLU A 69 8.81 8.70 -17.13
C GLU A 69 9.91 9.00 -16.09
N LEU A 70 9.97 8.21 -15.03
CA LEU A 70 10.92 8.41 -13.92
C LEU A 70 12.22 7.62 -14.12
N PRO A 71 13.30 8.04 -13.43
CA PRO A 71 14.50 7.23 -13.26
C PRO A 71 14.21 5.80 -12.79
N GLU A 72 15.05 4.86 -13.23
CA GLU A 72 14.88 3.42 -12.98
C GLU A 72 14.81 3.09 -11.48
N ASP A 73 15.66 3.71 -10.66
CA ASP A 73 15.70 3.52 -9.22
C ASP A 73 14.39 3.95 -8.52
N ILE A 74 13.74 5.01 -9.03
CA ILE A 74 12.43 5.47 -8.54
C ILE A 74 11.32 4.53 -9.00
N ARG A 75 11.36 4.11 -10.27
CA ARG A 75 10.41 3.15 -10.85
C ARG A 75 10.38 1.83 -10.07
N GLU A 76 11.54 1.30 -9.73
CA GLU A 76 11.65 0.07 -8.93
C GLU A 76 10.95 0.22 -7.58
N ILE A 77 11.14 1.35 -6.89
CA ILE A 77 10.48 1.60 -5.60
C ILE A 77 8.95 1.65 -5.76
N ILE A 78 8.44 2.29 -6.82
CA ILE A 78 7.00 2.37 -7.08
C ILE A 78 6.43 0.97 -7.36
N ASN A 79 7.11 0.16 -8.19
CA ASN A 79 6.70 -1.22 -8.45
C ASN A 79 6.66 -2.07 -7.17
N GLU A 80 7.65 -1.89 -6.28
CA GLU A 80 7.67 -2.59 -4.99
C GLU A 80 6.52 -2.15 -4.07
N ILE A 81 6.17 -0.86 -4.05
CA ILE A 81 5.02 -0.35 -3.30
C ILE A 81 3.72 -0.98 -3.82
N GLU A 82 3.51 -0.96 -5.13
CA GLU A 82 2.33 -1.56 -5.77
C GLU A 82 2.23 -3.05 -5.41
N ARG A 83 3.32 -3.80 -5.61
CA ARG A 83 3.36 -5.23 -5.29
C ARG A 83 3.03 -5.51 -3.82
N LEU A 84 3.69 -4.81 -2.89
CA LEU A 84 3.48 -5.02 -1.45
C LEU A 84 2.05 -4.66 -1.02
N HIS A 85 1.48 -3.61 -1.59
CA HIS A 85 0.10 -3.21 -1.34
C HIS A 85 -0.91 -4.26 -1.86
N CYS A 86 -0.68 -4.78 -3.06
CA CYS A 86 -1.49 -5.88 -3.59
C CYS A 86 -1.34 -7.16 -2.75
N ASP A 87 -0.11 -7.52 -2.36
CA ASP A 87 0.16 -8.68 -1.50
C ASP A 87 -0.57 -8.56 -0.15
N PHE A 88 -0.56 -7.37 0.46
CA PHE A 88 -1.31 -7.09 1.68
C PHE A 88 -2.80 -7.44 1.55
N HIS A 89 -3.46 -6.92 0.51
CA HIS A 89 -4.89 -7.17 0.28
C HIS A 89 -5.17 -8.63 -0.08
N ASN A 90 -4.35 -9.22 -0.96
CA ASN A 90 -4.52 -10.58 -1.46
C ASN A 90 -4.31 -11.65 -0.38
N ILE A 91 -3.45 -11.39 0.60
CA ILE A 91 -3.23 -12.33 1.71
C ILE A 91 -4.33 -12.17 2.75
N ILE A 92 -4.67 -10.95 3.15
CA ILE A 92 -5.74 -10.74 4.15
C ILE A 92 -7.10 -11.19 3.62
N SER A 93 -7.39 -11.04 2.33
CA SER A 93 -8.69 -11.46 1.77
C SER A 93 -8.93 -12.98 1.82
N LYS A 94 -7.90 -13.78 2.09
CA LYS A 94 -7.99 -15.24 2.23
C LYS A 94 -8.36 -15.68 3.65
N VAL A 95 -8.33 -14.75 4.61
CA VAL A 95 -8.63 -15.00 6.01
C VAL A 95 -10.13 -15.28 6.17
N ASP A 96 -10.49 -16.46 6.68
CA ASP A 96 -11.90 -16.80 6.94
C ASP A 96 -12.31 -16.27 8.33
N THR A 97 -12.88 -15.07 8.33
CA THR A 97 -13.34 -14.42 9.56
C THR A 97 -14.55 -15.12 10.21
N LYS A 98 -15.34 -15.91 9.47
CA LYS A 98 -16.53 -16.60 9.97
C LYS A 98 -16.20 -17.97 10.55
N ARG A 99 -15.19 -18.65 10.01
CA ARG A 99 -14.69 -19.95 10.46
C ARG A 99 -13.21 -19.88 10.87
N ALA A 100 -12.89 -18.85 11.65
CA ALA A 100 -11.53 -18.53 12.07
C ALA A 100 -10.78 -19.74 12.64
N SER A 101 -9.61 -20.00 12.07
CA SER A 101 -8.62 -20.99 12.50
C SER A 101 -7.40 -20.30 13.12
N GLU A 102 -6.51 -21.05 13.78
CA GLU A 102 -5.24 -20.50 14.27
C GLU A 102 -4.37 -19.94 13.14
N GLU A 103 -4.45 -20.52 11.94
CA GLU A 103 -3.67 -20.08 10.79
C GLU A 103 -4.13 -18.71 10.28
N ASP A 104 -5.42 -18.40 10.40
CA ASP A 104 -5.97 -17.08 10.07
C ASP A 104 -5.38 -15.98 10.96
N PHE A 105 -5.23 -16.25 12.26
CA PHE A 105 -4.58 -15.33 13.19
C PHE A 105 -3.09 -15.14 12.88
N LYS A 106 -2.37 -16.24 12.58
CA LYS A 106 -0.95 -16.19 12.20
C LYS A 106 -0.75 -15.43 10.89
N THR A 107 -1.63 -15.64 9.92
CA THR A 107 -1.64 -14.92 8.64
C THR A 107 -1.79 -13.42 8.87
N LEU A 108 -2.74 -13.01 9.70
CA LEU A 108 -2.95 -11.59 10.00
C LEU A 108 -1.73 -10.97 10.72
N GLU A 109 -1.14 -11.67 11.71
CA GLU A 109 0.05 -11.20 12.41
C GLU A 109 1.25 -11.06 11.47
N LYS A 110 1.43 -12.01 10.54
CA LYS A 110 2.48 -11.96 9.53
C LYS A 110 2.30 -10.78 8.59
N VAL A 111 1.09 -10.53 8.09
CA VAL A 111 0.84 -9.41 7.19
C VAL A 111 1.13 -8.07 7.88
N ASP A 112 0.69 -7.93 9.13
CA ASP A 112 0.90 -6.71 9.93
C ASP A 112 2.39 -6.45 10.20
N ARG A 113 3.16 -7.48 10.58
CA ARG A 113 4.58 -7.31 10.93
C ARG A 113 5.53 -7.28 9.75
N GLU A 114 5.25 -8.02 8.69
CA GLU A 114 6.20 -8.17 7.58
C GLU A 114 5.83 -7.26 6.41
N ILE A 115 4.61 -7.39 5.90
CA ILE A 115 4.22 -6.74 4.64
C ILE A 115 3.92 -5.27 4.87
N PHE A 116 3.15 -4.94 5.91
CA PHE A 116 2.79 -3.55 6.21
C PHE A 116 4.03 -2.71 6.55
N LEU A 117 4.96 -3.24 7.35
CA LEU A 117 6.22 -2.55 7.66
C LEU A 117 7.12 -2.38 6.43
N GLN A 118 7.17 -3.38 5.55
CA GLN A 118 7.89 -3.26 4.28
C GLN A 118 7.27 -2.18 3.39
N LEU A 119 5.94 -2.14 3.27
CA LEU A 119 5.22 -1.13 2.49
C LEU A 119 5.53 0.28 3.03
N LEU A 120 5.43 0.48 4.34
CA LEU A 120 5.79 1.73 5.00
C LEU A 120 7.24 2.13 4.69
N SER A 121 8.18 1.20 4.82
CA SER A 121 9.60 1.44 4.53
C SER A 121 9.83 1.90 3.08
N LYS A 122 9.14 1.29 2.11
CA LYS A 122 9.25 1.68 0.69
C LYS A 122 8.63 3.05 0.42
N ILE A 123 7.49 3.38 1.02
CA ILE A 123 6.88 4.72 0.93
C ILE A 123 7.85 5.78 1.50
N LEU A 124 8.43 5.53 2.67
CA LEU A 124 9.42 6.43 3.28
C LEU A 124 10.70 6.57 2.43
N LYS A 125 11.13 5.49 1.78
CA LYS A 125 12.24 5.53 0.82
C LYS A 125 11.89 6.42 -0.37
N LEU A 126 10.71 6.23 -0.97
CA LEU A 126 10.25 7.01 -2.10
C LEU A 126 10.18 8.51 -1.75
N LYS A 127 9.58 8.86 -0.60
CA LYS A 127 9.52 10.24 -0.09
C LYS A 127 10.89 10.91 -0.02
N ARG A 128 11.89 10.19 0.47
CA ARG A 128 13.27 10.71 0.58
C ARG A 128 13.94 10.93 -0.76
N VAL A 129 13.60 10.14 -1.78
CA VAL A 129 14.19 10.27 -3.12
C VAL A 129 13.50 11.37 -3.92
N VAL A 130 12.18 11.51 -3.82
CA VAL A 130 11.43 12.52 -4.60
C VAL A 130 11.53 13.95 -4.04
N LYS A 131 11.91 14.11 -2.76
CA LYS A 131 12.16 15.42 -2.14
C LYS A 131 13.60 15.93 -2.29
N LYS A 132 14.49 15.14 -2.89
CA LYS A 132 15.86 15.55 -3.23
C LYS A 132 15.88 16.22 -4.60
#